data_AF-A0A960JIW8-F1
#
_entry.id   AF-A0A960JIW8-F1
#
_cell.length_a   1.000
_cell.length_b   1.000
_cell.length_c   1.000
_cell.angle_alpha   90.00
_cell.angle_beta   90.00
_cell.angle_gamma   90.00
#
_symmetry.space_group_name_H-M   'P 1'
#
loop_
_entity.id
_entity.type
_entity.pdbx_description
1 polymer ?
#
loop_
_entity_poly.entity_id
_entity_poly.type
_entity_poly.pdbx_seq_one_letter_code
_entity_poly.pdbx_strand_id
1 'polypeptide(L)'
;MLRGIKKLQVLVSLAAFSMIVGVSAIAAQDGQVRTLSLGQKYKIEGVVIAKTNDSFLVRDMTGISTKVMIMPSTSIKTNSFWGSGDSYAATSIVRGLNLKAEGRGDGTGALAATKIRFDKSDLEVAQSIDSRVGPAEDRITQTEQNAERLSGQIDELMAISNAAKGGAKAAQETADAAVEGVNATNTRISALDDYVVQSASTVNFRVNSSSLSAEAKAELDNVAAAALSLRGYVLEVTGYASSDGNAAVNKRLSEKRAQAVIDYLVMTHNIPLRRIGQSYGYGETQAVADNSTREGRAENRRVEVKLLVSRGLNQNVEVRKADGTD
;
A
#
# COMPACT_ATOMS: atom_id res chain seq x y z
N MET A 1 -20.76 -32.58 27.55
CA MET A 1 -20.87 -31.86 26.26
C MET A 1 -19.53 -31.22 25.96
N LEU A 2 -18.67 -31.93 25.24
CA LEU A 2 -17.34 -31.46 24.82
C LEU A 2 -17.41 -30.99 23.37
N ARG A 3 -17.00 -29.75 23.10
CA ARG A 3 -16.69 -29.27 21.76
C ARG A 3 -15.26 -28.75 21.75
N GLY A 4 -14.35 -29.60 21.27
CA GLY A 4 -13.08 -29.13 20.71
C GLY A 4 -13.31 -28.62 19.29
N ILE A 5 -12.47 -27.70 18.84
CA ILE A 5 -11.98 -27.62 17.45
C ILE A 5 -10.60 -26.95 17.51
N LYS A 6 -9.64 -27.65 16.93
CA LYS A 6 -8.21 -27.31 16.84
C LYS A 6 -7.99 -26.11 15.91
N LYS A 7 -6.98 -25.29 16.24
CA LYS A 7 -6.42 -24.25 15.38
C LYS A 7 -5.90 -24.88 14.08
N LEU A 8 -6.46 -24.46 12.95
CA LEU A 8 -5.99 -24.82 11.61
C LEU A 8 -5.11 -23.66 11.09
N GLN A 9 -3.79 -23.87 11.07
CA GLN A 9 -2.87 -22.99 10.36
C GLN A 9 -3.10 -23.18 8.86
N VAL A 10 -3.58 -22.13 8.19
CA VAL A 10 -3.67 -22.09 6.73
C VAL A 10 -2.29 -21.71 6.19
N LEU A 11 -1.57 -22.70 5.66
CA LEU A 11 -0.50 -22.50 4.70
C LEU A 11 -1.12 -21.88 3.44
N VAL A 12 -0.78 -20.64 3.14
CA VAL A 12 -1.04 -20.04 1.83
C VAL A 12 0.04 -20.59 0.89
N SER A 13 -0.28 -21.67 0.18
CA SER A 13 0.50 -22.12 -0.96
C SER A 13 0.34 -21.11 -2.09
N LEU A 14 1.45 -20.48 -2.47
CA LEU A 14 1.57 -19.64 -3.65
C LEU A 14 1.45 -20.55 -4.88
N ALA A 15 0.23 -20.81 -5.34
CA ALA A 15 0.00 -21.46 -6.62
C ALA A 15 0.35 -20.45 -7.73
N ALA A 16 1.60 -20.47 -8.17
CA ALA A 16 2.02 -19.85 -9.41
C ALA A 16 1.24 -20.52 -10.56
N PHE A 17 0.17 -19.87 -10.99
CA PHE A 17 -0.55 -20.23 -12.22
C PHE A 17 0.37 -19.83 -13.39
N SER A 18 1.33 -20.70 -13.70
CA SER A 18 2.08 -20.64 -14.95
C SER A 18 1.08 -20.96 -16.05
N MET A 19 0.43 -19.91 -16.56
CA MET A 19 -0.36 -19.99 -17.76
C MET A 19 0.65 -20.20 -18.90
N ILE A 20 0.92 -21.46 -19.21
CA ILE A 20 1.52 -21.85 -20.48
C ILE A 20 0.49 -21.46 -21.54
N VAL A 21 0.54 -20.20 -21.98
CA VAL A 21 0.01 -19.84 -23.27
C VAL A 21 0.94 -20.53 -24.24
N GLY A 22 0.56 -21.75 -24.62
CA GLY A 22 1.10 -22.41 -25.79
C GLY A 22 0.73 -21.55 -26.98
N VAL A 23 1.53 -20.51 -27.22
CA VAL A 23 1.70 -19.97 -28.56
C VAL A 23 2.30 -21.14 -29.29
N SER A 24 1.44 -21.94 -29.92
CA SER A 24 1.86 -22.81 -31.00
C SER A 24 2.52 -21.87 -31.99
N ALA A 25 3.84 -21.75 -31.89
CA ALA A 25 4.64 -21.33 -33.01
C ALA A 25 4.16 -22.24 -34.12
N ILE A 26 3.41 -21.68 -35.07
CA ILE A 26 3.34 -22.25 -36.40
C ILE A 26 4.78 -22.11 -36.88
N ALA A 27 5.61 -23.08 -36.47
CA ALA A 27 6.87 -23.35 -37.11
C ALA A 27 6.45 -23.67 -38.53
N ALA A 28 6.50 -22.66 -39.39
CA ALA A 28 6.56 -22.87 -40.82
C ALA A 28 7.58 -23.99 -40.98
N GLN A 29 7.14 -25.15 -41.46
CA GLN A 29 8.02 -26.28 -41.72
C GLN A 29 9.13 -25.72 -42.62
N ASP A 30 10.30 -25.49 -42.02
CA ASP A 30 11.48 -25.06 -42.73
C ASP A 30 11.93 -26.30 -43.50
N GLY A 31 11.34 -26.47 -44.69
CA GLY A 31 11.52 -27.65 -45.51
C GLY A 31 13.00 -27.86 -45.73
N GLN A 32 13.49 -29.09 -45.50
CA GLN A 32 14.91 -29.43 -45.59
C GLN A 32 15.56 -28.76 -46.80
N VAL A 33 16.59 -27.95 -46.55
CA VAL A 33 17.35 -27.30 -47.62
C VAL A 33 18.44 -28.27 -48.10
N ARG A 34 18.39 -28.62 -49.38
CA ARG A 34 19.35 -29.49 -50.04
C ARG A 34 20.71 -28.81 -50.13
N THR A 35 21.74 -29.50 -49.64
CA THR A 35 23.15 -29.12 -49.79
C THR A 35 23.77 -29.93 -50.93
N LEU A 36 24.39 -29.24 -51.89
CA LEU A 36 25.09 -29.86 -53.01
C LEU A 36 26.61 -29.83 -52.79
N SER A 37 27.29 -30.93 -53.12
CA SER A 37 28.76 -30.95 -53.08
C SER A 37 29.35 -30.07 -54.18
N LEU A 38 30.53 -29.49 -53.94
CA LEU A 38 31.22 -28.65 -54.92
C LEU A 38 31.39 -29.39 -56.27
N GLY A 39 30.93 -28.76 -57.36
CA GLY A 39 31.00 -29.31 -58.71
C GLY A 39 29.93 -30.36 -59.04
N GLN A 40 29.11 -30.80 -58.06
CA GLN A 40 28.04 -31.77 -58.27
C GLN A 40 27.01 -31.21 -59.25
N LYS A 41 26.84 -31.86 -60.40
CA LYS A 41 25.77 -31.50 -61.34
C LYS A 41 24.42 -31.80 -60.70
N TYR A 42 23.54 -30.82 -60.73
CA TYR A 42 22.20 -31.00 -60.21
C TYR A 42 21.17 -30.20 -61.00
N LYS A 43 19.95 -30.70 -60.97
CA LYS A 43 18.81 -30.19 -61.70
C LYS A 43 17.60 -30.23 -60.78
N ILE A 44 17.03 -29.06 -60.54
CA ILE A 44 15.86 -28.88 -59.69
C ILE A 44 14.70 -28.37 -60.54
N GLU A 45 13.52 -28.89 -60.26
CA GLU A 45 12.27 -28.44 -60.86
C GLU A 45 11.25 -28.25 -59.74
N GLY A 46 10.60 -27.10 -59.71
CA GLY A 46 9.68 -26.75 -58.64
C GLY A 46 9.37 -25.27 -58.56
N VAL A 47 8.72 -24.89 -57.48
CA VAL A 47 8.18 -23.54 -57.29
C VAL A 47 9.15 -22.67 -56.52
N VAL A 48 9.35 -21.43 -56.98
CA VAL A 48 10.11 -20.42 -56.26
C VAL A 48 9.32 -19.97 -55.02
N ILE A 49 9.84 -20.26 -53.83
CA ILE A 49 9.17 -19.92 -52.55
C ILE A 49 9.73 -18.64 -51.91
N ALA A 50 10.97 -18.29 -52.23
CA ALA A 50 11.64 -17.09 -51.76
C ALA A 50 12.66 -16.61 -52.80
N LYS A 51 12.86 -15.29 -52.89
CA LYS A 51 13.81 -14.67 -53.81
C LYS A 51 14.56 -13.53 -53.14
N THR A 52 15.85 -13.43 -53.45
CA THR A 52 16.71 -12.27 -53.20
C THR A 52 17.24 -11.73 -54.54
N ASN A 53 18.11 -10.72 -54.48
CA ASN A 53 18.72 -10.12 -55.67
C ASN A 53 19.47 -11.17 -56.52
N ASP A 54 20.29 -12.00 -55.87
CA ASP A 54 21.24 -12.90 -56.56
C ASP A 54 20.95 -14.39 -56.35
N SER A 55 19.87 -14.73 -55.64
CA SER A 55 19.51 -16.12 -55.37
C SER A 55 18.01 -16.31 -55.16
N PHE A 56 17.54 -17.54 -55.23
CA PHE A 56 16.18 -17.91 -54.87
C PHE A 56 16.13 -19.34 -54.32
N LEU A 57 15.04 -19.66 -53.60
CA LEU A 57 14.77 -20.99 -53.09
C LEU A 57 13.71 -21.66 -53.97
N VAL A 58 14.02 -22.85 -54.49
CA VAL A 58 13.07 -23.68 -55.24
C VAL A 58 12.66 -24.87 -54.40
N ARG A 59 11.37 -25.09 -54.20
CA ARG A 59 10.85 -26.28 -53.54
C ARG A 59 10.35 -27.27 -54.58
N ASP A 60 10.93 -28.46 -54.58
CA ASP A 60 10.47 -29.56 -55.44
C ASP A 60 9.18 -30.21 -54.91
N MET A 61 8.61 -31.12 -55.70
CA MET A 61 7.40 -31.86 -55.34
C MET A 61 7.58 -32.78 -54.11
N THR A 62 8.83 -33.08 -53.73
CA THR A 62 9.14 -33.86 -52.51
C THR A 62 9.19 -32.99 -51.25
N GLY A 63 9.02 -31.67 -51.40
CA GLY A 63 9.06 -30.70 -50.32
C GLY A 63 10.48 -30.24 -49.93
N ILE A 64 11.50 -30.72 -50.65
CA ILE A 64 12.90 -30.37 -50.38
C ILE A 64 13.21 -29.07 -51.12
N SER A 65 13.81 -28.11 -50.40
CA SER A 65 14.13 -26.79 -50.95
C SER A 65 15.58 -26.76 -51.42
N THR A 66 15.88 -26.19 -52.58
CA THR A 66 17.26 -26.01 -53.07
C THR A 66 17.53 -24.51 -53.23
N LYS A 67 18.63 -24.02 -52.64
CA LYS A 67 19.09 -22.66 -52.88
C LYS A 67 19.78 -22.60 -54.23
N VAL A 68 19.31 -21.70 -55.09
CA VAL A 68 19.82 -21.50 -56.45
C VAL A 68 20.44 -20.12 -56.52
N MET A 69 21.73 -20.08 -56.83
CA MET A 69 22.49 -18.85 -57.07
C MET A 69 22.41 -18.48 -58.55
N ILE A 70 22.09 -17.23 -58.84
CA ILE A 70 22.08 -16.69 -60.19
C ILE A 70 23.49 -16.18 -60.50
N MET A 71 24.13 -16.82 -61.47
CA MET A 71 25.46 -16.44 -61.93
C MET A 71 25.33 -15.40 -63.05
N PRO A 72 26.35 -14.53 -63.27
CA PRO A 72 26.36 -13.60 -64.40
C PRO A 72 26.21 -14.30 -65.77
N SER A 73 26.60 -15.57 -65.85
CA SER A 73 26.50 -16.41 -67.05
C SER A 73 25.24 -17.29 -67.12
N THR A 74 24.30 -17.14 -66.19
CA THR A 74 23.08 -17.95 -66.16
C THR A 74 22.19 -17.62 -67.36
N SER A 75 21.92 -18.62 -68.20
CA SER A 75 20.95 -18.51 -69.29
C SER A 75 19.53 -18.68 -68.74
N ILE A 76 18.75 -17.61 -68.70
CA ILE A 76 17.34 -17.64 -68.26
C ILE A 76 16.45 -17.50 -69.49
N LYS A 77 15.66 -18.52 -69.80
CA LYS A 77 14.80 -18.54 -70.99
C LYS A 77 13.47 -19.23 -70.75
N THR A 78 12.44 -18.90 -71.53
CA THR A 78 11.23 -19.72 -71.59
C THR A 78 11.47 -21.04 -72.32
N ASN A 79 10.68 -22.06 -72.02
CA ASN A 79 10.56 -23.21 -72.90
C ASN A 79 9.81 -22.78 -74.17
N SER A 80 10.23 -23.30 -75.33
CA SER A 80 9.54 -23.08 -76.61
C SER A 80 9.36 -24.39 -77.34
N PHE A 81 8.19 -24.53 -77.98
CA PHE A 81 7.85 -25.68 -78.82
C PHE A 81 8.40 -25.55 -80.25
N TRP A 82 8.65 -24.31 -80.71
CA TRP A 82 9.30 -24.01 -81.99
C TRP A 82 10.32 -22.87 -81.81
N GLY A 83 11.60 -23.15 -82.05
CA GLY A 83 12.69 -22.16 -81.96
C GLY A 83 13.37 -22.03 -80.58
N SER A 84 14.22 -21.01 -80.42
CA SER A 84 14.90 -20.70 -79.14
C SER A 84 13.97 -19.82 -78.30
N GLY A 85 13.61 -20.25 -77.10
CA GLY A 85 12.76 -19.44 -76.20
C GLY A 85 13.35 -18.07 -75.85
N ASP A 86 12.46 -17.18 -75.41
CA ASP A 86 12.75 -15.78 -75.10
C ASP A 86 13.68 -15.67 -73.89
N SER A 87 14.63 -14.72 -73.93
CA SER A 87 15.56 -14.46 -72.83
C SER A 87 14.96 -13.50 -71.81
N TYR A 88 15.16 -13.77 -70.52
CA TYR A 88 14.67 -12.96 -69.42
C TYR A 88 15.78 -12.52 -68.47
N ALA A 89 15.60 -11.38 -67.82
CA ALA A 89 16.49 -10.94 -66.75
C ALA A 89 16.24 -11.74 -65.46
N ALA A 90 17.24 -11.81 -64.59
CA ALA A 90 17.15 -12.42 -63.26
C ALA A 90 16.04 -11.83 -62.37
N THR A 91 15.69 -10.57 -62.61
CA THR A 91 14.59 -9.85 -61.96
C THR A 91 13.21 -10.36 -62.36
N SER A 92 13.10 -11.09 -63.48
CA SER A 92 11.82 -11.65 -63.96
C SER A 92 11.39 -12.89 -63.18
N ILE A 93 12.32 -13.53 -62.46
CA ILE A 93 11.97 -14.63 -61.56
C ILE A 93 11.23 -14.02 -60.37
N VAL A 94 10.03 -14.50 -60.07
CA VAL A 94 9.19 -14.03 -58.96
C VAL A 94 8.76 -15.20 -58.08
N ARG A 95 8.22 -14.93 -56.89
CA ARG A 95 7.68 -15.99 -56.02
C ARG A 95 6.46 -16.62 -56.71
N GLY A 96 6.29 -17.93 -56.53
CA GLY A 96 5.26 -18.71 -57.19
C GLY A 96 5.63 -19.19 -58.61
N LEU A 97 6.75 -18.73 -59.18
CA LEU A 97 7.18 -19.19 -60.51
C LEU A 97 7.61 -20.66 -60.44
N ASN A 98 6.95 -21.51 -61.21
CA ASN A 98 7.43 -22.87 -61.45
C ASN A 98 8.54 -22.82 -62.49
N LEU A 99 9.71 -23.36 -62.15
CA LEU A 99 10.87 -23.33 -63.03
C LEU A 99 11.77 -24.54 -62.83
N LYS A 100 12.71 -24.65 -63.75
CA LYS A 100 13.73 -25.68 -63.82
C LYS A 100 15.11 -25.05 -63.86
N ALA A 101 15.93 -25.30 -62.85
CA ALA A 101 17.29 -24.79 -62.76
C ALA A 101 18.31 -25.93 -62.86
N GLU A 102 19.32 -25.73 -63.70
CA GLU A 102 20.44 -26.67 -63.90
C GLU A 102 21.75 -25.97 -63.63
N GLY A 103 22.64 -26.64 -62.91
CA GLY A 103 23.90 -26.04 -62.51
C GLY A 103 24.83 -27.03 -61.83
N ARG A 104 25.79 -26.48 -61.09
CA ARG A 104 26.67 -27.25 -60.23
C ARG A 104 26.63 -26.73 -58.81
N GLY A 105 26.81 -27.62 -57.84
CA GLY A 105 27.02 -27.23 -56.45
C GLY A 105 28.21 -26.28 -56.32
N ASP A 106 28.04 -25.20 -55.59
CA ASP A 106 29.11 -24.27 -55.23
C ASP A 106 29.74 -24.62 -53.87
N GLY A 107 30.70 -23.82 -53.42
CA GLY A 107 31.37 -24.03 -52.13
C GLY A 107 30.49 -23.76 -50.90
N THR A 108 29.30 -23.20 -51.09
CA THR A 108 28.33 -22.90 -50.03
C THR A 108 27.22 -23.94 -49.92
N GLY A 109 27.23 -24.94 -50.81
CA GLY A 109 26.19 -25.96 -50.87
C GLY A 109 25.00 -25.59 -51.76
N ALA A 110 25.02 -24.42 -52.40
CA ALA A 110 23.95 -23.95 -53.28
C ALA A 110 24.18 -24.38 -54.73
N LEU A 111 23.12 -24.34 -55.54
CA LEU A 111 23.18 -24.60 -56.97
C LEU A 111 23.59 -23.33 -57.71
N ALA A 112 24.84 -23.23 -58.17
CA ALA A 112 25.26 -22.21 -59.12
C ALA A 112 24.62 -22.48 -60.50
N ALA A 113 23.54 -21.77 -60.81
CA ALA A 113 22.74 -22.02 -61.99
C ALA A 113 23.47 -21.62 -63.26
N THR A 114 23.47 -22.51 -64.24
CA THR A 114 23.92 -22.23 -65.60
C THR A 114 22.75 -22.03 -66.56
N LYS A 115 21.62 -22.70 -66.29
CA LYS A 115 20.41 -22.61 -67.09
C LYS A 115 19.20 -22.57 -66.17
N ILE A 116 18.28 -21.66 -66.46
CA ILE A 116 16.96 -21.58 -65.84
C ILE A 116 15.94 -21.58 -66.97
N ARG A 117 14.94 -22.46 -66.86
CA ARG A 117 13.87 -22.64 -67.84
C ARG A 117 12.51 -22.63 -67.14
N PHE A 118 11.52 -21.99 -67.73
CA PHE A 118 10.15 -21.94 -67.22
C PHE A 118 9.17 -21.74 -68.37
N ASP A 119 7.88 -21.93 -68.10
CA ASP A 119 6.83 -21.67 -69.08
C ASP A 119 6.30 -20.25 -68.94
N LYS A 120 5.95 -19.61 -70.06
CA LYS A 120 5.45 -18.23 -70.06
C LYS A 120 4.17 -18.08 -69.25
N SER A 121 3.27 -19.07 -69.32
CA SER A 121 2.03 -19.12 -68.52
C SER A 121 2.32 -19.11 -67.02
N ASP A 122 3.33 -19.86 -66.58
CA ASP A 122 3.69 -19.94 -65.16
C ASP A 122 4.26 -18.62 -64.65
N LEU A 123 4.99 -17.89 -65.49
CA LEU A 123 5.46 -16.55 -65.18
C LEU A 123 4.32 -15.55 -65.03
N GLU A 124 3.35 -15.55 -65.93
CA GLU A 124 2.19 -14.65 -65.86
C GLU A 124 1.36 -14.92 -64.58
N VAL A 125 1.13 -16.19 -64.26
CA VAL A 125 0.46 -16.61 -63.02
C VAL A 125 1.25 -16.13 -61.79
N ALA A 126 2.55 -16.41 -61.76
CA ALA A 126 3.40 -16.04 -60.62
C ALA A 126 3.46 -14.52 -60.40
N GLN A 127 3.59 -13.73 -61.46
CA GLN A 127 3.57 -12.26 -61.39
C GLN A 127 2.23 -11.73 -60.85
N SER A 128 1.11 -12.34 -61.26
CA SER A 128 -0.22 -11.96 -60.76
C SER A 128 -0.39 -12.23 -59.26
N ILE A 129 0.22 -13.30 -58.74
CA ILE A 129 0.19 -13.65 -57.32
C ILE A 129 1.13 -12.74 -56.53
N ASP A 130 2.37 -12.57 -56.99
CA ASP A 130 3.40 -11.76 -56.33
C ASP A 130 2.95 -10.30 -56.15
N SER A 131 2.30 -9.73 -57.17
CA SER A 131 1.72 -8.37 -57.12
C SER A 131 0.63 -8.17 -56.06
N ARG A 132 0.01 -9.26 -55.56
CA ARG A 132 -1.01 -9.23 -54.50
C ARG A 132 -0.45 -9.61 -53.14
N VAL A 133 0.50 -10.54 -53.10
CA VAL A 133 1.08 -11.08 -51.87
C VAL A 133 1.99 -10.06 -51.21
N GLY A 134 2.85 -9.37 -51.95
CA GLY A 134 3.76 -8.36 -51.38
C GLY A 134 3.03 -7.27 -50.59
N PRO A 135 2.06 -6.55 -51.21
CA PRO A 135 1.28 -5.54 -50.50
C PRO A 135 0.42 -6.08 -49.35
N ALA A 136 0.10 -7.38 -49.35
CA ALA A 136 -0.63 -8.01 -48.24
C ALA A 136 0.31 -8.32 -47.06
N GLU A 137 1.52 -8.82 -47.33
CA GLU A 137 2.57 -9.04 -46.31
C GLU A 137 2.97 -7.71 -45.63
N ASP A 138 3.09 -6.62 -46.40
CA ASP A 138 3.38 -5.29 -45.86
C ASP A 138 2.27 -4.80 -44.92
N ARG A 139 0.99 -5.02 -45.28
CA ARG A 139 -0.15 -4.66 -44.42
C ARG A 139 -0.18 -5.48 -43.14
N ILE A 140 0.13 -6.77 -43.23
CA ILE A 140 0.19 -7.65 -42.04
C ILE A 140 1.29 -7.14 -41.11
N THR A 141 2.49 -6.90 -41.64
CA THR A 141 3.63 -6.39 -40.86
C THR A 141 3.29 -5.04 -40.19
N GLN A 142 2.64 -4.13 -40.91
CA GLN A 142 2.19 -2.85 -40.33
C GLN A 142 1.11 -3.04 -39.27
N THR A 143 0.19 -3.98 -39.46
CA THR A 143 -0.88 -4.27 -38.49
C THR A 143 -0.30 -4.86 -37.21
N GLU A 144 0.69 -5.75 -37.32
CA GLU A 144 1.43 -6.31 -36.19
C GLU A 144 2.17 -5.22 -35.41
N GLN A 145 2.92 -4.34 -36.08
CA GLN A 145 3.59 -3.20 -35.42
C GLN A 145 2.60 -2.26 -34.73
N ASN A 146 1.45 -2.01 -35.36
CA ASN A 146 0.39 -1.20 -34.77
C ASN A 146 -0.22 -1.87 -33.53
N ALA A 147 -0.40 -3.19 -33.56
CA ALA A 147 -0.91 -3.97 -32.44
C ALA A 147 0.09 -3.97 -31.27
N GLU A 148 1.39 -4.11 -31.54
CA GLU A 148 2.44 -4.00 -30.52
C GLU A 148 2.48 -2.62 -29.86
N ARG A 149 2.41 -1.55 -30.68
CA ARG A 149 2.34 -0.18 -30.16
C ARG A 149 1.11 0.04 -29.29
N LEU A 150 -0.05 -0.47 -29.71
CA LEU A 150 -1.28 -0.37 -28.94
C LEU A 150 -1.19 -1.16 -27.62
N SER A 151 -0.58 -2.35 -27.64
CA SER A 151 -0.32 -3.14 -26.44
C SER A 151 0.53 -2.35 -25.44
N GLY A 152 1.62 -1.73 -25.91
CA GLY A 152 2.47 -0.89 -25.05
C GLY A 152 1.73 0.30 -24.43
N GLN A 153 0.83 0.94 -25.19
CA GLN A 153 -0.02 2.02 -24.66
C GLN A 153 -0.99 1.53 -23.58
N ILE A 154 -1.55 0.32 -23.73
CA ILE A 154 -2.43 -0.27 -22.72
C ILE A 154 -1.65 -0.58 -21.44
N ASP A 155 -0.43 -1.14 -21.55
CA ASP A 155 0.42 -1.43 -20.40
C ASP A 155 0.81 -0.15 -19.64
N GLU A 156 1.14 0.91 -20.37
CA GLU A 156 1.42 2.23 -19.79
C GLU A 156 0.19 2.82 -19.07
N LEU A 157 -0.99 2.75 -19.69
CA LEU A 157 -2.24 3.20 -19.08
C LEU A 157 -2.59 2.39 -17.83
N MET A 158 -2.37 1.08 -17.84
CA MET A 158 -2.56 0.23 -16.66
C MET A 158 -1.60 0.61 -15.53
N ALA A 159 -0.33 0.88 -15.85
CA ALA A 159 0.66 1.32 -14.87
C ALA A 159 0.26 2.67 -14.25
N ILE A 160 -0.16 3.65 -15.05
CA ILE A 160 -0.64 4.96 -14.58
C ILE A 160 -1.88 4.79 -13.70
N SER A 161 -2.86 3.98 -14.14
CA SER A 161 -4.07 3.70 -13.36
C SER A 161 -3.75 3.07 -12.01
N ASN A 162 -2.84 2.10 -11.98
CA ASN A 162 -2.43 1.44 -10.73
C ASN A 162 -1.68 2.40 -9.80
N ALA A 163 -0.81 3.26 -10.35
CA ALA A 163 -0.15 4.31 -9.58
C ALA A 163 -1.16 5.32 -9.00
N ALA A 164 -2.14 5.75 -9.80
CA ALA A 164 -3.20 6.66 -9.36
C ALA A 164 -4.07 6.04 -8.26
N LYS A 165 -4.45 4.76 -8.39
CA LYS A 165 -5.17 4.02 -7.35
C LYS A 165 -4.35 3.89 -6.06
N GLY A 166 -3.06 3.60 -6.18
CA GLY A 166 -2.13 3.54 -5.05
C GLY A 166 -2.02 4.89 -4.32
N GLY A 167 -1.85 5.98 -5.08
CA GLY A 167 -1.80 7.34 -4.54
C GLY A 167 -3.09 7.75 -3.84
N ALA A 168 -4.25 7.45 -4.43
CA ALA A 168 -5.56 7.72 -3.82
C ALA A 168 -5.76 6.93 -2.52
N LYS A 169 -5.33 5.66 -2.47
CA LYS A 169 -5.39 4.85 -1.26
C LYS A 169 -4.51 5.42 -0.14
N ALA A 170 -3.27 5.79 -0.43
CA ALA A 170 -2.37 6.40 0.54
C ALA A 170 -2.90 7.75 1.07
N ALA A 171 -3.52 8.55 0.19
CA ALA A 171 -4.18 9.79 0.58
C ALA A 171 -5.39 9.53 1.51
N GLN A 172 -6.19 8.50 1.22
CA GLN A 172 -7.31 8.10 2.06
C GLN A 172 -6.85 7.64 3.44
N GLU A 173 -5.81 6.78 3.51
CA GLU A 173 -5.24 6.32 4.79
C GLU A 173 -4.71 7.49 5.63
N THR A 174 -4.09 8.48 4.99
CA THR A 174 -3.64 9.70 5.66
C THR A 174 -4.82 10.54 6.18
N ALA A 175 -5.89 10.65 5.40
CA ALA A 175 -7.10 11.37 5.81
C ALA A 175 -7.80 10.68 6.98
N ASP A 176 -7.93 9.35 6.94
CA ASP A 176 -8.53 8.56 8.01
C ASP A 176 -7.74 8.72 9.32
N ALA A 177 -6.41 8.62 9.26
CA ALA A 177 -5.54 8.85 10.42
C ALA A 177 -5.67 10.28 10.96
N ALA A 178 -5.82 11.29 10.10
CA ALA A 178 -6.06 12.66 10.51
C ALA A 178 -7.42 12.82 11.22
N VAL A 179 -8.48 12.20 10.70
CA VAL A 179 -9.82 12.22 11.31
C VAL A 179 -9.80 11.54 12.67
N GLU A 180 -9.14 10.39 12.80
CA GLU A 180 -8.94 9.71 14.09
C GLU A 180 -8.20 10.60 15.09
N GLY A 181 -7.12 11.26 14.65
CA GLY A 181 -6.38 12.21 15.49
C GLY A 181 -7.22 13.39 15.96
N VAL A 182 -8.08 13.93 15.08
CA VAL A 182 -9.02 15.01 15.41
C VAL A 182 -10.07 14.53 16.41
N ASN A 183 -10.66 13.35 16.21
CA ASN A 183 -11.66 12.79 17.11
C ASN A 183 -11.09 12.49 18.50
N ALA A 184 -9.88 11.96 18.58
CA ALA A 184 -9.17 11.76 19.85
C ALA A 184 -8.91 13.09 20.57
N THR A 185 -8.54 14.14 19.81
CA THR A 185 -8.34 15.49 20.34
C THR A 185 -9.65 16.10 20.86
N ASN A 186 -10.73 16.01 20.09
CA ASN A 186 -12.06 16.47 20.49
C ASN A 186 -12.55 15.78 21.77
N THR A 187 -12.31 14.47 21.88
CA THR A 187 -12.64 13.69 23.09
C THR A 187 -11.86 14.21 24.30
N ARG A 188 -10.55 14.45 24.14
CA ARG A 188 -9.71 15.01 25.22
C ARG A 188 -10.17 16.40 25.64
N ILE A 189 -10.46 17.26 24.67
CA ILE A 189 -10.94 18.63 24.93
C ILE A 189 -12.27 18.61 25.67
N SER A 190 -13.20 17.76 25.23
CA SER A 190 -14.52 17.62 25.86
C SER A 190 -14.44 17.10 27.30
N ALA A 191 -13.39 16.34 27.62
CA ALA A 191 -13.13 15.81 28.96
C ALA A 191 -12.20 16.71 29.81
N LEU A 192 -11.85 17.92 29.37
CA LEU A 192 -10.95 18.79 30.14
C LEU A 192 -11.56 19.26 31.46
N ASP A 193 -12.86 19.53 31.47
CA ASP A 193 -13.59 19.98 32.67
C ASP A 193 -14.17 18.81 33.49
N ASP A 194 -13.93 17.58 33.04
CA ASP A 194 -14.34 16.38 33.75
C ASP A 194 -13.23 15.97 34.75
N TYR A 195 -13.48 16.25 36.02
CA TYR A 195 -12.55 15.99 37.11
C TYR A 195 -12.90 14.72 37.88
N VAL A 196 -11.87 13.96 38.25
CA VAL A 196 -11.99 12.81 39.16
C VAL A 196 -11.16 13.03 40.40
N VAL A 197 -11.64 12.52 41.54
CA VAL A 197 -10.90 12.55 42.80
C VAL A 197 -9.76 11.53 42.74
N GLN A 198 -8.53 12.02 42.80
CA GLN A 198 -7.32 11.22 42.86
C GLN A 198 -6.97 10.80 44.29
N SER A 199 -7.16 11.71 45.24
CA SER A 199 -6.99 11.47 46.67
C SER A 199 -7.79 12.48 47.50
N ALA A 200 -8.07 12.13 48.75
CA ALA A 200 -8.68 13.01 49.72
C ALA A 200 -7.93 12.89 51.05
N SER A 201 -7.61 14.04 51.64
CA SER A 201 -6.94 14.14 52.94
C SER A 201 -7.79 14.97 53.90
N THR A 202 -7.69 14.66 55.19
CA THR A 202 -8.45 15.35 56.23
C THR A 202 -7.51 15.99 57.24
N VAL A 203 -7.75 17.26 57.56
CA VAL A 203 -6.98 18.04 58.52
C VAL A 203 -7.88 18.50 59.66
N ASN A 204 -7.53 18.13 60.90
CA ASN A 204 -8.34 18.42 62.08
C ASN A 204 -7.87 19.68 62.82
N PHE A 205 -8.81 20.34 63.50
CA PHE A 205 -8.59 21.59 64.22
C PHE A 205 -9.04 21.54 65.67
N ARG A 206 -8.34 22.30 66.51
CA ARG A 206 -8.74 22.54 67.90
C ARG A 206 -10.03 23.37 67.96
N VAL A 207 -10.75 23.23 69.08
CA VAL A 207 -11.95 24.02 69.39
C VAL A 207 -11.61 25.51 69.30
N ASN A 208 -12.50 26.30 68.68
CA ASN A 208 -12.35 27.76 68.50
C ASN A 208 -11.03 28.21 67.84
N SER A 209 -10.38 27.35 67.07
CA SER A 209 -9.11 27.65 66.40
C SER A 209 -9.15 27.31 64.91
N SER A 210 -8.45 28.13 64.12
CA SER A 210 -8.10 27.90 62.72
C SER A 210 -6.59 27.72 62.51
N SER A 211 -5.82 27.53 63.59
CA SER A 211 -4.37 27.33 63.51
C SER A 211 -4.05 25.88 63.14
N LEU A 212 -3.18 25.69 62.16
CA LEU A 212 -2.69 24.38 61.74
C LEU A 212 -1.70 23.81 62.78
N SER A 213 -1.92 22.56 63.20
CA SER A 213 -0.95 21.82 64.02
C SER A 213 0.26 21.34 63.19
N ALA A 214 1.26 20.76 63.85
CA ALA A 214 2.42 20.19 63.14
C ALA A 214 2.00 18.99 62.27
N GLU A 215 1.09 18.15 62.78
CA GLU A 215 0.56 16.99 62.08
C GLU A 215 -0.28 17.40 60.86
N ALA A 216 -1.11 18.44 61.03
CA ALA A 216 -1.87 19.05 59.94
C ALA A 216 -0.95 19.54 58.81
N LYS A 217 0.15 20.20 59.16
CA LYS A 217 1.13 20.69 58.18
C LYS A 217 1.80 19.54 57.44
N ALA A 218 2.24 18.49 58.15
CA ALA A 218 2.84 17.31 57.53
C ALA A 218 1.89 16.62 56.54
N GLU A 219 0.60 16.53 56.85
CA GLU A 219 -0.39 15.98 55.91
C GLU A 219 -0.57 16.87 54.68
N LEU A 220 -0.61 18.20 54.86
CA LEU A 220 -0.68 19.15 53.75
C LEU A 220 0.59 19.15 52.88
N ASP A 221 1.75 18.85 53.47
CA ASP A 221 3.00 18.67 52.73
C ASP A 221 2.89 17.47 51.77
N ASN A 222 2.29 16.36 52.23
CA ASN A 222 2.04 15.19 51.38
C ASN A 222 1.05 15.50 50.25
N VAL A 223 -0.04 16.22 50.54
CA VAL A 223 -1.00 16.68 49.53
C VAL A 223 -0.32 17.54 48.49
N ALA A 224 0.51 18.50 48.91
CA ALA A 224 1.23 19.39 48.02
C ALA A 224 2.21 18.63 47.12
N ALA A 225 2.98 17.70 47.69
CA ALA A 225 3.90 16.85 46.92
C ALA A 225 3.17 16.01 45.86
N ALA A 226 2.04 15.40 46.23
CA ALA A 226 1.20 14.64 45.30
C ALA A 226 0.64 15.53 44.18
N ALA A 227 0.10 16.70 44.54
CA ALA A 227 -0.47 17.64 43.59
C ALA A 227 0.57 18.13 42.56
N LEU A 228 1.75 18.54 43.02
CA LEU A 228 2.82 19.05 42.15
C LEU A 228 3.39 18.00 41.18
N SER A 229 3.19 16.71 41.46
CA SER A 229 3.57 15.61 40.55
C SER A 229 2.62 15.42 39.36
N LEU A 230 1.42 16.01 39.42
CA LEU A 230 0.34 15.80 38.45
C LEU A 230 0.21 16.98 37.48
N ARG A 231 -0.28 16.70 36.27
CA ARG A 231 -0.63 17.75 35.30
C ARG A 231 -2.12 18.04 35.37
N GLY A 232 -2.48 19.32 35.33
CA GLY A 232 -3.88 19.72 35.27
C GLY A 232 -4.68 19.43 36.55
N TYR A 233 -4.01 19.32 37.70
CA TYR A 233 -4.68 19.12 38.98
C TYR A 233 -5.46 20.37 39.42
N VAL A 234 -6.41 20.14 40.32
CA VAL A 234 -7.14 21.15 41.09
C VAL A 234 -7.30 20.63 42.52
N LEU A 235 -7.14 21.49 43.53
CA LEU A 235 -7.40 21.19 44.93
C LEU A 235 -8.74 21.78 45.34
N GLU A 236 -9.66 20.96 45.83
CA GLU A 236 -10.89 21.42 46.47
C GLU A 236 -10.66 21.42 47.99
N VAL A 237 -10.88 22.56 48.64
CA VAL A 237 -10.66 22.73 50.08
C VAL A 237 -11.96 23.10 50.76
N THR A 238 -12.44 22.21 51.62
CA THR A 238 -13.77 22.30 52.20
C THR A 238 -13.70 22.22 53.72
N GLY A 239 -14.17 23.27 54.41
CA GLY A 239 -14.08 23.37 55.86
C GLY A 239 -15.39 23.00 56.57
N TYR A 240 -15.28 22.35 57.71
CA TYR A 240 -16.39 21.96 58.58
C TYR A 240 -16.13 22.36 60.04
N ALA A 241 -17.20 22.39 60.83
CA ALA A 241 -17.18 22.64 62.26
C ALA A 241 -18.07 21.61 62.98
N SER A 242 -17.83 21.44 64.28
CA SER A 242 -18.76 20.73 65.15
C SER A 242 -19.98 21.61 65.47
N SER A 243 -21.07 21.01 65.94
CA SER A 243 -22.35 21.70 66.18
C SER A 243 -22.44 22.38 67.55
N ASP A 244 -21.33 22.46 68.30
CA ASP A 244 -21.29 23.17 69.58
C ASP A 244 -21.22 24.69 69.36
N GLY A 245 -21.96 25.44 70.16
CA GLY A 245 -21.97 26.89 70.11
C GLY A 245 -22.91 27.46 69.03
N ASN A 246 -22.53 28.61 68.47
CA ASN A 246 -23.39 29.35 67.55
C ASN A 246 -23.09 28.96 66.09
N ALA A 247 -24.13 28.56 65.34
CA ALA A 247 -24.00 28.13 63.95
C ALA A 247 -23.33 29.17 63.02
N ALA A 248 -23.60 30.46 63.19
CA ALA A 248 -22.96 31.51 62.40
C ALA A 248 -21.48 31.67 62.72
N VAL A 249 -21.09 31.45 63.99
CA VAL A 249 -19.67 31.39 64.39
C VAL A 249 -19.01 30.14 63.79
N ASN A 250 -19.68 28.99 63.84
CA ASN A 250 -19.19 27.73 63.26
C ASN A 250 -18.99 27.83 61.74
N LYS A 251 -19.93 28.50 61.03
CA LYS A 251 -19.79 28.83 59.61
C LYS A 251 -18.53 29.65 59.35
N ARG A 252 -18.36 30.79 60.03
CA ARG A 252 -17.16 31.64 59.89
C ARG A 252 -15.87 30.91 60.26
N LEU A 253 -15.91 30.04 61.26
CA LEU A 253 -14.75 29.27 61.68
C LEU A 253 -14.36 28.22 60.63
N SER A 254 -15.34 27.55 60.02
CA SER A 254 -15.11 26.61 58.93
C SER A 254 -14.48 27.29 57.71
N GLU A 255 -14.91 28.50 57.35
CA GLU A 255 -14.32 29.31 56.29
C GLU A 255 -12.88 29.72 56.62
N LYS A 256 -12.63 30.19 57.84
CA LYS A 256 -11.26 30.55 58.30
C LYS A 256 -10.31 29.36 58.27
N ARG A 257 -10.78 28.16 58.61
CA ARG A 257 -9.98 26.93 58.56
C ARG A 257 -9.63 26.54 57.13
N ALA A 258 -10.61 26.58 56.22
CA ALA A 258 -10.36 26.36 54.80
C ALA A 258 -9.33 27.37 54.27
N GLN A 259 -9.47 28.65 54.63
CA GLN A 259 -8.50 29.69 54.24
C GLN A 259 -7.10 29.42 54.81
N ALA A 260 -6.98 29.00 56.08
CA ALA A 260 -5.67 28.69 56.67
C ALA A 260 -4.95 27.53 55.94
N VAL A 261 -5.69 26.52 55.49
CA VAL A 261 -5.16 25.44 54.65
C VAL A 261 -4.69 25.97 53.29
N ILE A 262 -5.50 26.81 52.64
CA ILE A 262 -5.16 27.44 51.35
C ILE A 262 -3.89 28.29 51.49
N ASP A 263 -3.83 29.15 52.50
CA ASP A 263 -2.69 30.03 52.75
C ASP A 263 -1.42 29.21 52.97
N TYR A 264 -1.48 28.11 53.72
CA TYR A 264 -0.35 27.21 53.92
C TYR A 264 0.13 26.61 52.60
N LEU A 265 -0.78 26.03 51.81
CA LEU A 265 -0.47 25.41 50.52
C LEU A 265 0.10 26.42 49.51
N VAL A 266 -0.43 27.65 49.47
CA VAL A 266 0.04 28.70 48.57
C VAL A 266 1.39 29.25 49.03
N MET A 267 1.51 29.64 50.30
CA MET A 267 2.69 30.38 50.79
C MET A 267 3.90 29.47 51.03
N THR A 268 3.67 28.22 51.47
CA THR A 268 4.77 27.30 51.80
C THR A 268 5.15 26.43 50.61
N HIS A 269 4.17 25.95 49.85
CA HIS A 269 4.40 25.03 48.71
C HIS A 269 4.28 25.69 47.34
N ASN A 270 4.04 27.00 47.29
CA ASN A 270 3.89 27.75 46.04
C ASN A 270 2.81 27.18 45.10
N ILE A 271 1.75 26.57 45.66
CA ILE A 271 0.63 26.11 44.84
C ILE A 271 -0.06 27.33 44.22
N PRO A 272 -0.19 27.41 42.89
CA PRO A 272 -0.84 28.56 42.26
C PRO A 272 -2.30 28.66 42.68
N LEU A 273 -2.78 29.84 43.01
CA LEU A 273 -4.17 30.05 43.47
C LEU A 273 -5.21 29.53 42.45
N ARG A 274 -4.91 29.64 41.14
CA ARG A 274 -5.74 29.09 40.05
C ARG A 274 -5.87 27.55 40.04
N ARG A 275 -5.06 26.84 40.84
CA ARG A 275 -5.11 25.38 41.04
C ARG A 275 -5.89 25.02 42.29
N ILE A 276 -6.42 25.99 43.01
CA ILE A 276 -7.31 25.79 44.14
C ILE A 276 -8.71 26.16 43.67
N GLY A 277 -9.62 25.20 43.72
CA GLY A 277 -11.02 25.40 43.39
C GLY A 277 -11.70 26.34 44.38
N GLN A 278 -13.00 26.56 44.17
CA GLN A 278 -13.77 27.38 45.11
C GLN A 278 -13.79 26.68 46.47
N SER A 279 -13.22 27.34 47.48
CA SER A 279 -13.32 26.86 48.86
C SER A 279 -14.67 27.23 49.46
N TYR A 280 -15.17 26.37 50.34
CA TYR A 280 -16.44 26.60 51.03
C TYR A 280 -16.36 26.10 52.47
N GLY A 281 -16.81 26.93 53.41
CA GLY A 281 -17.05 26.50 54.78
C GLY A 281 -18.48 26.02 54.93
N TYR A 282 -18.71 24.74 55.20
CA TYR A 282 -20.05 24.16 55.39
C TYR A 282 -20.62 24.41 56.79
N GLY A 283 -19.85 25.03 57.70
CA GLY A 283 -20.22 25.17 59.10
C GLY A 283 -20.42 23.80 59.74
N GLU A 284 -21.49 23.63 60.50
CA GLU A 284 -21.83 22.38 61.21
C GLU A 284 -22.59 21.35 60.37
N THR A 285 -22.80 21.63 59.07
CA THR A 285 -23.47 20.69 58.16
C THR A 285 -22.51 19.56 57.76
N GLN A 286 -23.05 18.42 57.31
CA GLN A 286 -22.25 17.24 56.88
C GLN A 286 -21.31 16.71 57.98
N ALA A 287 -21.85 16.54 59.19
CA ALA A 287 -21.15 15.87 60.28
C ALA A 287 -20.84 14.41 59.90
N VAL A 288 -19.60 13.98 60.16
CA VAL A 288 -19.13 12.61 59.90
C VAL A 288 -19.14 11.75 61.17
N ALA A 289 -19.26 12.37 62.34
CA ALA A 289 -19.30 11.71 63.63
C ALA A 289 -20.33 12.35 64.57
N ASP A 290 -20.65 11.66 65.67
CA ASP A 290 -21.65 12.12 66.64
C ASP A 290 -21.17 13.36 67.42
N ASN A 291 -21.85 14.49 67.21
CA ASN A 291 -21.59 15.75 67.91
C ASN A 291 -21.92 15.71 69.42
N SER A 292 -22.61 14.69 69.91
CA SER A 292 -22.86 14.53 71.35
C SER A 292 -21.57 14.18 72.12
N THR A 293 -20.63 13.49 71.46
CA THR A 293 -19.36 13.03 72.05
C THR A 293 -18.22 14.03 71.86
N ARG A 294 -17.22 14.02 72.75
CA ARG A 294 -16.05 14.91 72.62
C ARG A 294 -15.22 14.54 71.40
N GLU A 295 -15.10 13.25 71.15
CA GLU A 295 -14.34 12.61 70.08
C GLU A 295 -14.99 12.93 68.73
N GLY A 296 -16.30 12.69 68.59
CA GLY A 296 -17.01 13.00 67.34
C GLY A 296 -17.02 14.49 66.99
N ARG A 297 -17.10 15.38 67.99
CA ARG A 297 -16.88 16.83 67.74
C ARG A 297 -15.47 17.11 67.23
N ALA A 298 -14.45 16.37 67.66
CA ALA A 298 -13.09 16.56 67.16
C ALA A 298 -12.95 16.16 65.70
N GLU A 299 -13.58 15.06 65.29
CA GLU A 299 -13.62 14.61 63.90
C GLU A 299 -14.43 15.57 63.01
N ASN A 300 -15.51 16.18 63.52
CA ASN A 300 -16.29 17.15 62.76
C ASN A 300 -15.58 18.50 62.57
N ARG A 301 -14.58 18.85 63.40
CA ARG A 301 -13.75 20.05 63.23
C ARG A 301 -12.61 19.77 62.25
N ARG A 302 -12.97 19.60 60.98
CA ARG A 302 -12.03 19.21 59.93
C ARG A 302 -12.07 20.12 58.72
N VAL A 303 -11.01 20.08 57.94
CA VAL A 303 -10.97 20.52 56.55
C VAL A 303 -10.64 19.31 55.70
N GLU A 304 -11.48 19.05 54.70
CA GLU A 304 -11.22 18.05 53.67
C GLU A 304 -10.51 18.73 52.50
N VAL A 305 -9.44 18.10 52.02
CA VAL A 305 -8.69 18.53 50.84
C VAL A 305 -8.76 17.41 49.81
N LYS A 306 -9.47 17.65 48.71
CA LYS A 306 -9.56 16.70 47.60
C LYS A 306 -8.64 17.13 46.48
N LEU A 307 -7.79 16.22 46.04
CA LEU A 307 -6.96 16.38 44.85
C LEU A 307 -7.73 15.84 43.66
N LEU A 308 -8.10 16.74 42.77
CA LEU A 308 -8.84 16.45 41.55
C LEU A 308 -7.90 16.50 40.33
N VAL A 309 -8.15 15.64 39.35
CA VAL A 309 -7.42 15.64 38.08
C VAL A 309 -8.37 15.58 36.89
N SER A 310 -8.06 16.35 35.85
CA SER A 310 -8.82 16.36 34.60
C SER A 310 -8.61 15.04 33.83
N ARG A 311 -9.70 14.36 33.46
CA ARG A 311 -9.67 13.14 32.65
C ARG A 311 -9.07 13.40 31.26
N GLY A 312 -9.34 14.57 30.68
CA GLY A 312 -8.80 14.97 29.38
C GLY A 312 -7.27 15.10 29.33
N LEU A 313 -6.65 15.39 30.49
CA LEU A 313 -5.20 15.53 30.64
C LEU A 313 -4.54 14.26 31.22
N ASN A 314 -5.29 13.43 31.92
CA ASN A 314 -4.76 12.26 32.64
C ASN A 314 -5.60 11.01 32.34
N GLN A 315 -5.47 10.48 31.11
CA GLN A 315 -6.30 9.38 30.59
C GLN A 315 -6.14 8.04 31.31
N ASN A 316 -5.11 7.88 32.16
CA ASN A 316 -4.79 6.63 32.87
C ASN A 316 -4.97 6.75 34.38
N VAL A 317 -5.77 7.72 34.85
CA VAL A 317 -6.04 7.85 36.27
C VAL A 317 -7.01 6.75 36.69
N GLU A 318 -6.45 5.64 37.17
CA GLU A 318 -7.20 4.72 38.02
C GLU A 318 -7.55 5.48 39.30
N VAL A 319 -8.86 5.63 39.53
CA VAL A 319 -9.38 6.12 40.81
C VAL A 319 -8.83 5.18 41.88
N ARG A 320 -7.84 5.65 42.65
CA ARG A 320 -7.49 4.99 43.89
C ARG A 320 -8.71 5.17 44.79
N LYS A 321 -9.55 4.15 44.84
CA LYS A 321 -10.60 4.08 45.85
C LYS A 321 -9.90 4.33 47.19
N ALA A 322 -10.35 5.35 47.90
CA ALA A 322 -9.97 5.49 49.29
C ALA A 322 -10.50 4.24 49.98
N ASP A 323 -9.61 3.33 50.37
CA ASP A 323 -9.94 2.18 51.17
C ASP A 323 -10.60 2.68 52.47
N GLY A 324 -11.88 2.37 52.70
CA GLY A 324 -12.57 2.77 53.92
C GLY A 324 -14.08 2.54 53.93
N THR A 325 -14.46 1.41 54.53
CA THR A 325 -15.73 1.08 55.23
C THR A 325 -17.02 0.88 54.42
N ASP A 326 -17.29 -0.40 54.12
CA ASP A 326 -18.63 -1.00 54.27
C ASP A 326 -18.97 -1.19 55.77
#